data_AF-A0A833T6I5-F1
#
_entry.id   AF-A0A833T6I5-F1
#
_cell.length_a   1.000
_cell.length_b   1.000
_cell.length_c   1.000
_cell.angle_alpha   90.00
_cell.angle_beta   90.00
_cell.angle_gamma   90.00
#
_symmetry.space_group_name_H-M   'P 1'
#
loop_
_entity.id
_entity.type
_entity.pdbx_description
1 polymer ?
#
loop_
_entity_poly.entity_id
_entity_poly.type
_entity_poly.pdbx_seq_one_letter_code
_entity_poly.pdbx_strand_id
1 'polypeptide(L)'
;MCGNYNMQKAWFYKEYGPKEVLKLGDFPIPTPLHNQLLVQVRAAALNPIDFKRRQRPIFPSDFPVVPGCDMAGVVIGKGGGVTKFDVGDEVYGNIQDFNAGEKLKQLGTLAEFIVVEESLIATKPNNLSFEEAASLPLAVQTAIEGFKTAGFKEGQTVFIVGGAGGVGTLVVQLAKHLYGASHVVATTSTPKVEFVEKLGADRVVDYRKTRYDDIDEKYDFLYDTIGDCKNSFVVAKDDAPIVDITWPPSHPRAIYSSLTVCGDDLEKLRPHLESGKLKAVIDPTGPYSFGEVIKAFGYLETGRARGKVVISVPSAGKNMQRNI
;
A
#
# COMPACT_ATOMS: atom_id res chain seq x y z
N MET A 1 -3.55 20.56 -34.39
CA MET A 1 -4.66 21.12 -33.60
C MET A 1 -4.37 20.83 -32.13
N CYS A 2 -3.91 21.81 -31.37
CA CYS A 2 -3.67 21.63 -29.94
C CYS A 2 -5.01 21.75 -29.23
N GLY A 3 -5.59 20.63 -28.81
CA GLY A 3 -6.76 20.65 -27.93
C GLY A 3 -6.40 21.36 -26.63
N ASN A 4 -7.26 22.25 -26.15
CA ASN A 4 -7.16 22.83 -24.81
C ASN A 4 -7.38 21.70 -23.78
N TYR A 5 -6.34 20.96 -23.44
CA TYR A 5 -6.40 20.03 -22.32
C TYR A 5 -6.46 20.83 -21.03
N ASN A 6 -7.44 20.55 -20.18
CA ASN A 6 -7.38 20.99 -18.80
C ASN A 6 -6.12 20.37 -18.17
N MET A 7 -5.29 21.20 -17.56
CA MET A 7 -4.03 20.78 -16.93
C MET A 7 -4.21 20.66 -15.42
N GLN A 8 -3.47 19.77 -14.80
CA GLN A 8 -3.37 19.56 -13.36
C GLN A 8 -1.92 19.55 -12.91
N LYS A 9 -1.67 19.68 -11.60
CA LYS A 9 -0.35 19.42 -11.02
C LYS A 9 -0.17 17.93 -10.76
N ALA A 10 0.99 17.41 -11.18
CA ALA A 10 1.43 16.06 -10.86
C ALA A 10 2.95 16.02 -10.64
N TRP A 11 3.40 15.04 -9.87
CA TRP A 11 4.80 14.67 -9.79
C TRP A 11 5.12 13.62 -10.84
N PHE A 12 6.13 13.84 -11.67
CA PHE A 12 6.54 12.88 -12.68
C PHE A 12 8.06 12.81 -12.85
N TYR A 13 8.52 11.74 -13.46
CA TYR A 13 9.91 11.56 -13.89
C TYR A 13 9.98 11.18 -15.37
N LYS A 14 11.06 11.57 -16.04
CA LYS A 14 11.30 11.35 -17.48
C LYS A 14 12.45 10.39 -17.78
N GLU A 15 13.13 9.95 -16.73
CA GLU A 15 14.23 8.99 -16.76
C GLU A 15 14.29 8.26 -15.43
N TYR A 16 14.85 7.05 -15.43
CA TYR A 16 15.07 6.33 -14.18
C TYR A 16 16.15 6.99 -13.34
N GLY A 17 15.99 7.01 -12.03
CA GLY A 17 17.00 7.59 -11.15
C GLY A 17 16.58 7.80 -9.69
N PRO A 18 17.43 8.52 -8.94
CA PRO A 18 17.16 8.85 -7.55
C PRO A 18 16.01 9.87 -7.45
N LYS A 19 15.52 10.17 -6.26
CA LYS A 19 14.33 11.03 -6.04
C LYS A 19 14.40 12.42 -6.66
N GLU A 20 15.59 12.92 -6.95
CA GLU A 20 15.84 14.22 -7.57
C GLU A 20 15.39 14.31 -9.05
N VAL A 21 15.16 13.16 -9.70
CA VAL A 21 14.57 13.11 -11.06
C VAL A 21 13.07 13.44 -11.06
N LEU A 22 12.40 13.36 -9.90
CA LEU A 22 10.99 13.77 -9.78
C LEU A 22 10.86 15.28 -9.91
N LYS A 23 9.91 15.71 -10.73
CA LYS A 23 9.54 17.11 -10.92
C LYS A 23 8.04 17.28 -10.70
N LEU A 24 7.67 18.33 -9.98
CA LEU A 24 6.30 18.82 -9.92
C LEU A 24 6.06 19.72 -11.14
N GLY A 25 5.01 19.44 -11.90
CA GLY A 25 4.70 20.23 -13.09
C GLY A 25 3.27 20.02 -13.57
N ASP A 26 2.95 20.65 -14.69
CA ASP A 26 1.65 20.50 -15.35
C ASP A 26 1.56 19.17 -16.11
N PHE A 27 0.44 18.47 -15.95
CA PHE A 27 0.11 17.21 -16.60
C PHE A 27 -1.35 17.27 -17.10
N PRO A 28 -1.71 16.63 -18.23
CA PRO A 28 -3.11 16.61 -18.68
C PRO A 28 -4.05 15.94 -17.66
N ILE A 29 -5.25 16.48 -17.48
CA ILE A 29 -6.32 15.77 -16.77
C ILE A 29 -6.81 14.63 -17.68
N PRO A 30 -6.80 13.37 -17.21
CA PRO A 30 -7.28 12.25 -18.00
C PRO A 30 -8.81 12.29 -18.16
N THR A 31 -9.32 11.72 -19.25
CA THR A 31 -10.77 11.52 -19.45
C THR A 31 -11.13 10.06 -19.13
N PRO A 32 -12.14 9.79 -18.31
CA PRO A 32 -12.51 8.42 -17.97
C PRO A 32 -13.13 7.72 -19.19
N LEU A 33 -12.66 6.49 -19.47
CA LEU A 33 -13.23 5.61 -20.48
C LEU A 33 -14.28 4.66 -19.86
N HIS A 34 -14.73 3.67 -20.63
CA HIS A 34 -15.65 2.66 -20.15
C HIS A 34 -15.14 2.00 -18.85
N ASN A 35 -16.04 1.81 -17.87
CA ASN A 35 -15.76 1.26 -16.52
C ASN A 35 -14.75 2.05 -15.68
N GLN A 36 -14.39 3.27 -16.09
CA GLN A 36 -13.46 4.12 -15.36
C GLN A 36 -14.16 5.32 -14.72
N LEU A 37 -13.60 5.74 -13.59
CA LEU A 37 -14.00 6.90 -12.82
C LEU A 37 -12.90 7.95 -12.90
N LEU A 38 -13.28 9.21 -13.04
CA LEU A 38 -12.39 10.35 -12.81
C LEU A 38 -12.48 10.73 -11.34
N VAL A 39 -11.36 10.64 -10.63
CA VAL A 39 -11.31 10.86 -9.20
C VAL A 39 -10.38 12.01 -8.90
N GLN A 40 -10.88 12.99 -8.12
CA GLN A 40 -10.06 14.02 -7.51
C GLN A 40 -9.36 13.43 -6.29
N VAL A 41 -8.04 13.30 -6.37
CA VAL A 41 -7.21 12.73 -5.30
C VAL A 41 -7.16 13.70 -4.13
N ARG A 42 -7.39 13.19 -2.92
CA ARG A 42 -7.31 13.94 -1.66
C ARG A 42 -6.12 13.49 -0.82
N ALA A 43 -5.75 12.23 -0.93
CA ALA A 43 -4.52 11.71 -0.36
C ALA A 43 -3.99 10.55 -1.22
N ALA A 44 -2.67 10.36 -1.17
CA ALA A 44 -1.98 9.22 -1.74
C ALA A 44 -1.01 8.63 -0.71
N ALA A 45 -0.72 7.33 -0.79
CA ALA A 45 0.30 6.73 0.07
C ALA A 45 1.46 6.18 -0.75
N LEU A 46 2.67 6.35 -0.20
CA LEU A 46 3.89 5.87 -0.82
C LEU A 46 4.16 4.42 -0.39
N ASN A 47 4.70 3.66 -1.33
CA ASN A 47 5.08 2.26 -1.18
C ASN A 47 6.50 2.03 -1.70
N PRO A 48 7.23 1.00 -1.21
CA PRO A 48 8.53 0.69 -1.74
C PRO A 48 8.55 0.43 -3.25
N ILE A 49 7.46 -0.11 -3.81
CA ILE A 49 7.34 -0.32 -5.25
C ILE A 49 7.40 1.00 -6.04
N ASP A 50 6.92 2.11 -5.49
CA ASP A 50 6.89 3.40 -6.17
C ASP A 50 8.31 3.92 -6.44
N PHE A 51 9.20 3.91 -5.44
CA PHE A 51 10.58 4.33 -5.65
C PHE A 51 11.40 3.29 -6.42
N LYS A 52 11.12 1.99 -6.22
CA LYS A 52 11.82 0.91 -6.95
C LYS A 52 11.55 1.00 -8.46
N ARG A 53 10.31 1.32 -8.87
CA ARG A 53 9.93 1.56 -10.27
C ARG A 53 10.56 2.84 -10.85
N ARG A 54 10.77 3.86 -10.03
CA ARG A 54 11.49 5.07 -10.45
C ARG A 54 12.98 4.82 -10.62
N GLN A 55 13.59 3.96 -9.81
CA GLN A 55 15.02 3.68 -9.86
C GLN A 55 15.43 2.74 -11.00
N ARG A 56 14.53 1.84 -11.43
CA ARG A 56 14.82 0.84 -12.47
C ARG A 56 13.56 0.36 -13.20
N PRO A 57 13.68 -0.12 -14.46
CA PRO A 57 12.57 -0.62 -15.27
C PRO A 57 12.10 -2.01 -14.80
N ILE A 58 11.35 -2.09 -13.69
CA ILE A 58 10.76 -3.36 -13.21
C ILE A 58 9.58 -3.79 -14.08
N PHE A 59 8.82 -2.81 -14.57
CA PHE A 59 7.70 -3.00 -15.47
C PHE A 59 7.86 -2.08 -16.68
N PRO A 60 7.39 -2.46 -17.87
CA PRO A 60 7.35 -1.56 -19.02
C PRO A 60 6.55 -0.29 -18.68
N SER A 61 7.10 0.88 -19.00
CA SER A 61 6.43 2.17 -18.79
C SER A 61 6.96 3.19 -19.81
N ASP A 62 6.07 4.05 -20.30
CA ASP A 62 6.42 5.14 -21.21
C ASP A 62 6.62 6.44 -20.41
N PHE A 63 7.65 7.22 -20.73
CA PHE A 63 7.89 8.51 -20.08
C PHE A 63 7.00 9.62 -20.68
N PRO A 64 6.63 10.66 -19.89
CA PRO A 64 6.84 10.81 -18.45
C PRO A 64 5.95 9.85 -17.62
N VAL A 65 6.46 9.38 -16.48
CA VAL A 65 5.70 8.52 -15.54
C VAL A 65 5.36 9.31 -14.29
N VAL A 66 4.09 9.27 -13.86
CA VAL A 66 3.64 9.72 -12.54
C VAL A 66 3.63 8.50 -11.61
N PRO A 67 4.39 8.49 -10.50
CA PRO A 67 4.40 7.36 -9.57
C PRO A 67 3.18 7.36 -8.63
N GLY A 68 3.06 6.30 -7.83
CA GLY A 68 2.00 6.15 -6.84
C GLY A 68 1.00 5.05 -7.23
N CYS A 69 0.63 4.25 -6.24
CA CYS A 69 -0.33 3.15 -6.36
C CYS A 69 -1.61 3.44 -5.56
N ASP A 70 -1.45 3.89 -4.32
CA ASP A 70 -2.56 4.06 -3.38
C ASP A 70 -3.15 5.46 -3.42
N MET A 71 -4.48 5.56 -3.32
CA MET A 71 -5.18 6.83 -3.18
C MET A 71 -6.47 6.73 -2.39
N ALA A 72 -6.93 7.89 -1.90
CA ALA A 72 -8.31 8.14 -1.53
C ALA A 72 -8.75 9.52 -2.06
N GLY A 73 -10.00 9.66 -2.45
CA GLY A 73 -10.49 10.86 -3.10
C GLY A 73 -11.99 10.86 -3.38
N VAL A 74 -12.43 11.81 -4.19
CA VAL A 74 -13.85 12.03 -4.51
C VAL A 74 -14.07 11.81 -6.00
N VAL A 75 -15.09 11.04 -6.37
CA VAL A 75 -15.50 10.86 -7.77
C VAL A 75 -16.03 12.18 -8.31
N ILE A 76 -15.47 12.66 -9.41
CA ILE A 76 -15.90 13.90 -10.09
C ILE A 76 -16.38 13.67 -11.53
N GLY A 77 -16.22 12.46 -12.06
CA GLY A 77 -16.69 12.09 -13.38
C GLY A 77 -16.74 10.58 -13.58
N LYS A 78 -17.54 10.14 -14.55
CA LYS A 78 -17.80 8.72 -14.85
C LYS A 78 -17.73 8.48 -16.35
N GLY A 79 -17.02 7.45 -16.77
CA GLY A 79 -17.20 6.90 -18.10
C GLY A 79 -18.42 5.97 -18.17
N GLY A 80 -18.76 5.53 -19.38
CA GLY A 80 -19.91 4.62 -19.57
C GLY A 80 -19.69 3.26 -18.89
N GLY A 81 -20.76 2.60 -18.46
CA GLY A 81 -20.70 1.25 -17.87
C GLY A 81 -20.36 1.17 -16.38
N VAL A 82 -19.97 2.28 -15.76
CA VAL A 82 -19.80 2.39 -14.31
C VAL A 82 -21.17 2.27 -13.61
N THR A 83 -21.28 1.37 -12.65
CA THR A 83 -22.57 1.04 -11.99
C THR A 83 -22.54 1.07 -10.46
N LYS A 84 -21.36 0.92 -9.83
CA LYS A 84 -21.18 0.87 -8.36
C LYS A 84 -21.05 2.25 -7.71
N PHE A 85 -20.49 3.24 -8.42
CA PHE A 85 -20.19 4.56 -7.84
C PHE A 85 -20.80 5.71 -8.62
N ASP A 86 -21.14 6.80 -7.93
CA ASP A 86 -21.67 8.06 -8.48
C ASP A 86 -20.74 9.26 -8.22
N VAL A 87 -20.97 10.36 -8.96
CA VAL A 87 -20.26 11.62 -8.72
C VAL A 87 -20.57 12.14 -7.32
N GLY A 88 -19.53 12.47 -6.56
CA GLY A 88 -19.62 12.86 -5.16
C GLY A 88 -19.22 11.75 -4.17
N ASP A 89 -19.13 10.50 -4.62
CA ASP A 89 -18.72 9.40 -3.75
C ASP A 89 -17.27 9.53 -3.29
N GLU A 90 -17.03 9.24 -2.01
CA GLU A 90 -15.69 9.11 -1.45
C GLU A 90 -15.19 7.67 -1.63
N VAL A 91 -14.06 7.52 -2.31
CA VAL A 91 -13.50 6.22 -2.70
C VAL A 91 -12.02 6.10 -2.31
N TYR A 92 -11.54 4.87 -2.20
CA TYR A 92 -10.12 4.58 -1.97
C TYR A 92 -9.72 3.27 -2.66
N GLY A 93 -8.45 3.14 -3.02
CA GLY A 93 -7.96 1.92 -3.68
C GLY A 93 -6.50 1.97 -4.11
N ASN A 94 -6.01 0.81 -4.56
CA ASN A 94 -4.73 0.68 -5.27
C ASN A 94 -5.05 0.66 -6.76
N ILE A 95 -4.53 1.61 -7.52
CA ILE A 95 -4.92 1.81 -8.92
C ILE A 95 -4.06 1.00 -9.91
N GLN A 96 -3.03 0.30 -9.42
CA GLN A 96 -2.07 -0.42 -10.23
C GLN A 96 -2.27 -1.92 -10.09
N ASP A 97 -2.85 -2.57 -11.11
CA ASP A 97 -2.89 -4.02 -11.21
C ASP A 97 -1.57 -4.55 -11.78
N PHE A 98 -0.82 -5.27 -10.95
CA PHE A 98 0.49 -5.82 -11.32
C PHE A 98 0.40 -7.12 -12.13
N ASN A 99 -0.78 -7.74 -12.23
CA ASN A 99 -0.99 -9.02 -12.91
C ASN A 99 -1.72 -8.88 -14.26
N ALA A 100 -2.14 -7.67 -14.65
CA ALA A 100 -2.95 -7.43 -15.84
C ALA A 100 -2.25 -7.79 -17.18
N GLY A 101 -0.95 -8.13 -17.17
CA GLY A 101 -0.18 -8.45 -18.39
C GLY A 101 0.05 -7.26 -19.34
N GLU A 102 -0.62 -6.14 -19.09
CA GLU A 102 -0.46 -4.87 -19.79
C GLU A 102 0.58 -3.97 -19.11
N LYS A 103 0.91 -2.83 -19.74
CA LYS A 103 1.71 -1.80 -19.10
C LYS A 103 0.94 -1.25 -17.90
N LEU A 104 1.64 -1.07 -16.78
CA LEU A 104 1.08 -0.32 -15.64
C LEU A 104 0.67 1.09 -16.07
N LYS A 105 -0.30 1.67 -15.35
CA LYS A 105 -0.77 3.02 -15.63
C LYS A 105 0.40 4.01 -15.56
N GLN A 106 0.54 4.81 -16.62
CA GLN A 106 1.51 5.89 -16.70
C GLN A 106 1.20 7.01 -15.69
N LEU A 107 -0.09 7.31 -15.50
CA LEU A 107 -0.57 8.29 -14.54
C LEU A 107 -0.89 7.61 -13.19
N GLY A 108 0.06 7.64 -12.27
CA GLY A 108 -0.09 7.20 -10.88
C GLY A 108 -0.82 8.19 -9.97
N THR A 109 -0.79 7.92 -8.66
CA THR A 109 -1.59 8.66 -7.66
C THR A 109 -0.97 9.94 -7.13
N LEU A 110 0.29 10.28 -7.49
CA LEU A 110 0.89 11.58 -7.17
C LEU A 110 0.48 12.67 -8.18
N ALA A 111 -0.83 12.82 -8.35
CA ALA A 111 -1.51 13.77 -9.23
C ALA A 111 -2.78 14.28 -8.54
N GLU A 112 -3.31 15.43 -8.96
CA GLU A 112 -4.56 15.98 -8.42
C GLU A 112 -5.81 15.21 -8.91
N PHE A 113 -5.74 14.61 -10.10
CA PHE A 113 -6.81 13.87 -10.75
C PHE A 113 -6.27 12.62 -11.46
N ILE A 114 -6.99 11.52 -11.32
CA ILE A 114 -6.65 10.25 -11.94
C ILE A 114 -7.88 9.58 -12.57
N VAL A 115 -7.64 8.66 -13.50
CA VAL A 115 -8.65 7.69 -13.94
C VAL A 115 -8.34 6.32 -13.35
N VAL A 116 -9.38 5.66 -12.82
CA VAL A 116 -9.26 4.34 -12.20
C VAL A 116 -10.47 3.49 -12.54
N GLU A 117 -10.26 2.20 -12.75
CA GLU A 117 -11.30 1.21 -12.97
C GLU A 117 -12.14 1.02 -11.71
N GLU A 118 -13.46 0.94 -11.88
CA GLU A 118 -14.43 0.68 -10.81
C GLU A 118 -14.10 -0.61 -10.01
N SER A 119 -13.44 -1.59 -10.64
CA SER A 119 -13.05 -2.86 -9.99
C SER A 119 -11.87 -2.75 -9.03
N LEU A 120 -11.12 -1.65 -9.03
CA LEU A 120 -9.89 -1.48 -8.24
C LEU A 120 -10.09 -0.65 -6.97
N ILE A 121 -11.29 -0.09 -6.77
CA ILE A 121 -11.60 0.82 -5.67
C ILE A 121 -12.81 0.34 -4.86
N ALA A 122 -12.93 0.87 -3.65
CA ALA A 122 -14.04 0.62 -2.73
C ALA A 122 -14.55 1.93 -2.15
N THR A 123 -15.73 1.89 -1.51
CA THR A 123 -16.25 3.04 -0.77
C THR A 123 -15.35 3.34 0.43
N LYS A 124 -14.93 4.60 0.59
CA LYS A 124 -14.13 5.02 1.73
C LYS A 124 -14.92 4.81 3.03
N PRO A 125 -14.36 4.18 4.07
CA PRO A 125 -14.99 4.12 5.39
C PRO A 125 -15.30 5.53 5.92
N ASN A 126 -16.50 5.71 6.47
CA ASN A 126 -17.00 7.03 6.87
C ASN A 126 -16.23 7.64 8.04
N ASN A 127 -15.65 6.79 8.90
CA ASN A 127 -14.92 7.20 10.10
C ASN A 127 -13.44 7.53 9.85
N LEU A 128 -12.92 7.28 8.63
CA LEU A 128 -11.53 7.55 8.30
C LEU A 128 -11.39 8.88 7.57
N SER A 129 -10.26 9.56 7.80
CA SER A 129 -9.78 10.63 6.92
C SER A 129 -9.38 10.08 5.55
N PHE A 130 -9.17 10.97 4.56
CA PHE A 130 -8.64 10.56 3.26
C PHE A 130 -7.22 10.01 3.40
N GLU A 131 -6.40 10.62 4.26
CA GLU A 131 -5.03 10.19 4.55
C GLU A 131 -4.99 8.77 5.15
N GLU A 132 -5.87 8.48 6.11
CA GLU A 132 -5.98 7.14 6.70
C GLU A 132 -6.47 6.12 5.67
N ALA A 133 -7.50 6.46 4.89
CA ALA A 133 -8.01 5.58 3.85
C ALA A 133 -6.95 5.28 2.78
N ALA A 134 -6.25 6.30 2.29
CA ALA A 134 -5.18 6.14 1.29
C ALA A 134 -4.01 5.30 1.81
N SER A 135 -3.81 5.22 3.13
CA SER A 135 -2.72 4.42 3.72
C SER A 135 -2.94 2.90 3.64
N LEU A 136 -4.14 2.44 3.32
CA LEU A 136 -4.53 1.03 3.41
C LEU A 136 -4.32 0.17 2.16
N PRO A 137 -4.68 0.60 0.92
CA PRO A 137 -5.06 -0.33 -0.13
C PRO A 137 -4.01 -1.36 -0.52
N LEU A 138 -2.83 -0.96 -0.98
CA LEU A 138 -1.78 -1.89 -1.38
C LEU A 138 -1.31 -2.72 -0.19
N ALA A 139 -1.10 -2.08 0.96
CA ALA A 139 -0.52 -2.73 2.13
C ALA A 139 -1.45 -3.79 2.74
N VAL A 140 -2.76 -3.52 2.83
CA VAL A 140 -3.73 -4.46 3.40
C VAL A 140 -4.00 -5.62 2.45
N GLN A 141 -4.11 -5.36 1.14
CA GLN A 141 -4.30 -6.42 0.16
C GLN A 141 -3.05 -7.30 0.08
N THR A 142 -1.84 -6.73 0.21
CA THR A 142 -0.60 -7.51 0.30
C THR A 142 -0.63 -8.42 1.51
N ALA A 143 -1.02 -7.91 2.68
CA ALA A 143 -1.14 -8.69 3.90
C ALA A 143 -2.12 -9.87 3.74
N ILE A 144 -3.32 -9.61 3.21
CA ILE A 144 -4.35 -10.62 2.95
C ILE A 144 -3.84 -11.70 1.99
N GLU A 145 -3.18 -11.30 0.91
CA GLU A 145 -2.67 -12.21 -0.10
C GLU A 145 -1.59 -13.15 0.46
N GLY A 146 -0.76 -12.67 1.39
CA GLY A 146 0.20 -13.53 2.07
C GLY A 146 -0.45 -14.61 2.94
N PHE A 147 -1.53 -14.29 3.66
CA PHE A 147 -2.30 -15.30 4.40
C PHE A 147 -3.00 -16.29 3.46
N LYS A 148 -3.54 -15.83 2.32
CA LYS A 148 -4.14 -16.70 1.28
C LYS A 148 -3.09 -17.64 0.71
N THR A 149 -1.92 -17.12 0.33
CA THR A 149 -0.78 -17.89 -0.21
C THR A 149 -0.30 -18.95 0.77
N ALA A 150 -0.25 -18.62 2.06
CA ALA A 150 0.11 -19.57 3.11
C ALA A 150 -0.97 -20.63 3.39
N GLY A 151 -2.20 -20.43 2.91
CA GLY A 151 -3.33 -21.28 3.26
C GLY A 151 -3.64 -21.26 4.76
N PHE A 152 -3.33 -20.16 5.46
CA PHE A 152 -3.40 -20.04 6.92
C PHE A 152 -4.78 -20.41 7.47
N LYS A 153 -4.79 -21.11 8.60
CA LYS A 153 -5.99 -21.58 9.31
C LYS A 153 -6.07 -20.96 10.70
N GLU A 154 -7.30 -20.70 11.14
CA GLU A 154 -7.59 -20.26 12.49
C GLU A 154 -6.95 -21.20 13.52
N GLY A 155 -6.41 -20.62 14.60
CA GLY A 155 -5.71 -21.35 15.65
C GLY A 155 -4.25 -21.67 15.36
N GLN A 156 -3.73 -21.39 14.17
CA GLN A 156 -2.29 -21.52 13.87
C GLN A 156 -1.46 -20.40 14.51
N THR A 157 -0.17 -20.67 14.73
CA THR A 157 0.81 -19.68 15.19
C THR A 157 1.47 -18.97 14.01
N VAL A 158 1.76 -17.68 14.14
CA VAL A 158 2.40 -16.89 13.07
C VAL A 158 3.58 -16.07 13.58
N PHE A 159 4.67 -16.07 12.82
CA PHE A 159 5.83 -15.21 13.03
C PHE A 159 5.93 -14.18 11.91
N ILE A 160 5.92 -12.90 12.27
CA ILE A 160 5.86 -11.78 11.32
C ILE A 160 7.18 -11.00 11.39
N VAL A 161 7.94 -11.01 10.29
CA VAL A 161 9.17 -10.22 10.20
C VAL A 161 8.82 -8.78 9.81
N GLY A 162 9.23 -7.79 10.62
CA GLY A 162 9.02 -6.38 10.33
C GLY A 162 7.63 -5.83 10.71
N GLY A 163 7.10 -6.24 11.86
CA GLY A 163 5.73 -5.93 12.31
C GLY A 163 5.38 -4.44 12.49
N ALA A 164 6.37 -3.54 12.45
CA ALA A 164 6.13 -2.09 12.53
C ALA A 164 6.15 -1.36 11.18
N GLY A 165 6.43 -2.06 10.07
CA GLY A 165 6.44 -1.47 8.73
C GLY A 165 5.03 -1.32 8.14
N GLY A 166 4.90 -0.63 7.00
CA GLY A 166 3.58 -0.35 6.40
C GLY A 166 2.69 -1.57 6.14
N VAL A 167 3.27 -2.70 5.71
CA VAL A 167 2.54 -3.98 5.59
C VAL A 167 2.47 -4.69 6.94
N GLY A 168 3.59 -4.78 7.66
CA GLY A 168 3.68 -5.48 8.95
C GLY A 168 2.66 -5.05 9.98
N THR A 169 2.34 -3.76 10.08
CA THR A 169 1.32 -3.28 11.02
C THR A 169 -0.07 -3.82 10.72
N LEU A 170 -0.36 -4.11 9.44
CA LEU A 170 -1.63 -4.70 9.02
C LEU A 170 -1.59 -6.22 9.16
N VAL A 171 -0.47 -6.88 8.88
CA VAL A 171 -0.32 -8.34 9.10
C VAL A 171 -0.56 -8.70 10.56
N VAL A 172 0.00 -7.94 11.51
CA VAL A 172 -0.20 -8.17 12.97
C VAL A 172 -1.68 -8.07 13.34
N GLN A 173 -2.35 -6.98 12.92
CA GLN A 173 -3.76 -6.76 13.23
C GLN A 173 -4.67 -7.82 12.58
N LEU A 174 -4.41 -8.17 11.32
CA LEU A 174 -5.15 -9.19 10.59
C LEU A 174 -4.98 -10.57 11.23
N ALA A 175 -3.74 -10.96 11.57
CA ALA A 175 -3.45 -12.21 12.27
C ALA A 175 -4.30 -12.34 13.54
N LYS A 176 -4.32 -11.28 14.36
CA LYS A 176 -5.00 -11.29 15.65
C LYS A 176 -6.52 -11.23 15.53
N HIS A 177 -7.04 -10.35 14.68
CA HIS A 177 -8.46 -9.97 14.72
C HIS A 177 -9.31 -10.59 13.63
N LEU A 178 -8.73 -11.02 12.50
CA LEU A 178 -9.48 -11.53 11.36
C LEU A 178 -9.15 -13.00 11.04
N TYR A 179 -7.88 -13.40 11.16
CA TYR A 179 -7.45 -14.77 10.90
C TYR A 179 -7.43 -15.68 12.14
N GLY A 180 -7.64 -15.12 13.33
CA GLY A 180 -7.76 -15.89 14.57
C GLY A 180 -6.51 -16.70 14.91
N ALA A 181 -5.32 -16.13 14.67
CA ALA A 181 -4.08 -16.76 15.08
C ALA A 181 -4.08 -17.01 16.60
N SER A 182 -3.65 -18.21 17.02
CA SER A 182 -3.57 -18.56 18.45
C SER A 182 -2.41 -17.84 19.15
N HIS A 183 -1.36 -17.51 18.41
CA HIS A 183 -0.22 -16.75 18.90
C HIS A 183 0.41 -15.94 17.76
N VAL A 184 0.52 -14.63 17.95
CA VAL A 184 1.10 -13.68 17.00
C VAL A 184 2.44 -13.20 17.53
N VAL A 185 3.53 -13.56 16.85
CA VAL A 185 4.87 -13.07 17.16
C VAL A 185 5.33 -12.15 16.05
N ALA A 186 5.92 -11.02 16.40
CA ALA A 186 6.41 -10.06 15.40
C ALA A 186 7.80 -9.51 15.75
N THR A 187 8.63 -9.27 14.74
CA THR A 187 9.93 -8.61 14.94
C THR A 187 9.84 -7.11 14.71
N THR A 188 10.58 -6.35 15.53
CA THR A 188 10.76 -4.91 15.34
C THR A 188 12.01 -4.43 16.08
N SER A 189 12.34 -3.15 15.97
CA SER A 189 13.44 -2.55 16.73
C SER A 189 12.97 -2.07 18.10
N THR A 190 13.87 -2.05 19.09
CA THR A 190 13.62 -1.61 20.48
C THR A 190 12.61 -0.46 20.65
N PRO A 191 12.72 0.68 19.94
CA PRO A 191 11.82 1.82 20.16
C PRO A 191 10.37 1.59 19.69
N LYS A 192 10.12 0.50 18.96
CA LYS A 192 8.82 0.18 18.35
C LYS A 192 8.16 -1.05 18.99
N VAL A 193 8.74 -1.62 20.05
CA VAL A 193 8.23 -2.84 20.70
C VAL A 193 6.81 -2.65 21.23
N GLU A 194 6.63 -1.69 22.15
CA GLU A 194 5.32 -1.37 22.75
C GLU A 194 4.27 -1.01 21.68
N PHE A 195 4.70 -0.36 20.60
CA PHE A 195 3.83 -0.03 19.49
C PHE A 195 3.28 -1.29 18.80
N VAL A 196 4.12 -2.30 18.54
CA VAL A 196 3.70 -3.55 17.89
C VAL A 196 2.86 -4.42 18.83
N GLU A 197 3.15 -4.43 20.13
CA GLU A 197 2.31 -5.10 21.14
C GLU A 197 0.88 -4.52 21.12
N LYS A 198 0.75 -3.18 21.08
CA LYS A 198 -0.55 -2.49 20.97
C LYS A 198 -1.33 -2.79 19.69
N LEU A 199 -0.67 -3.28 18.65
CA LEU A 199 -1.34 -3.72 17.41
C LEU A 199 -1.91 -5.14 17.52
N GLY A 200 -1.58 -5.89 18.57
CA GLY A 200 -2.10 -7.23 18.82
C GLY A 200 -1.07 -8.36 18.75
N ALA A 201 0.23 -8.05 18.70
CA ALA A 201 1.26 -9.07 18.85
C ALA A 201 1.28 -9.59 20.30
N ASP A 202 1.23 -10.91 20.47
CA ASP A 202 1.29 -11.57 21.77
C ASP A 202 2.73 -11.62 22.32
N ARG A 203 3.72 -11.64 21.43
CA ARG A 203 5.15 -11.48 21.74
C ARG A 203 5.82 -10.65 20.67
N VAL A 204 6.72 -9.76 21.09
CA VAL A 204 7.56 -8.99 20.17
C VAL A 204 9.04 -9.35 20.35
N VAL A 205 9.69 -9.68 19.25
CA VAL A 205 11.14 -9.95 19.21
C VAL A 205 11.87 -8.68 18.79
N ASP A 206 12.69 -8.15 19.69
CA ASP A 206 13.61 -7.07 19.38
C ASP A 206 14.83 -7.63 18.65
N TYR A 207 14.87 -7.49 17.33
CA TYR A 207 15.94 -8.05 16.50
C TYR A 207 17.33 -7.47 16.80
N ARG A 208 17.43 -6.39 17.58
CA ARG A 208 18.70 -5.82 18.05
C ARG A 208 19.29 -6.58 19.23
N LYS A 209 18.49 -7.42 19.89
CA LYS A 209 18.85 -8.13 21.12
C LYS A 209 18.76 -9.64 20.98
N THR A 210 17.94 -10.13 20.06
CA THR A 210 17.67 -11.56 19.89
C THR A 210 17.80 -11.91 18.41
N ARG A 211 18.65 -12.90 18.09
CA ARG A 211 18.73 -13.44 16.73
C ARG A 211 17.63 -14.48 16.52
N TYR A 212 17.31 -14.79 15.26
CA TYR A 212 16.36 -15.85 14.95
C TYR A 212 16.80 -17.22 15.46
N ASP A 213 18.12 -17.52 15.42
CA ASP A 213 18.68 -18.78 15.92
C ASP A 213 18.53 -18.97 17.42
N ASP A 214 18.33 -17.88 18.17
CA ASP A 214 18.14 -17.90 19.62
C ASP A 214 16.66 -18.15 20.00
N ILE A 215 15.78 -18.34 19.00
CA ILE A 215 14.34 -18.61 19.19
C ILE A 215 14.10 -20.11 19.02
N ASP A 216 13.87 -20.78 20.14
CA ASP A 216 13.59 -22.21 20.19
C ASP A 216 12.21 -22.55 19.61
N GLU A 217 11.21 -21.67 19.78
CA GLU A 217 9.86 -21.91 19.29
C GLU A 217 9.78 -21.89 17.75
N LYS A 218 8.99 -22.81 17.19
CA LYS A 218 8.73 -22.91 15.75
C LYS A 218 7.27 -22.64 15.42
N TYR A 219 7.05 -21.87 14.35
CA TYR A 219 5.74 -21.33 14.00
C TYR A 219 5.13 -22.02 12.77
N ASP A 220 3.80 -22.10 12.74
CA ASP A 220 3.04 -22.72 11.64
C ASP A 220 3.06 -21.88 10.36
N PHE A 221 3.38 -20.58 10.47
CA PHE A 221 3.50 -19.67 9.34
C PHE A 221 4.56 -18.60 9.62
N LEU A 222 5.49 -18.41 8.68
CA LEU A 222 6.42 -17.28 8.66
C LEU A 222 6.01 -16.28 7.58
N TYR A 223 5.68 -15.06 7.99
CA TYR A 223 5.35 -13.95 7.11
C TYR A 223 6.50 -12.93 7.13
N ASP A 224 7.27 -12.85 6.05
CA ASP A 224 8.35 -11.87 5.92
C ASP A 224 7.92 -10.64 5.10
N THR A 225 8.01 -9.45 5.72
CA THR A 225 7.67 -8.17 5.07
C THR A 225 8.87 -7.36 4.60
N ILE A 226 10.10 -7.83 4.87
CA ILE A 226 11.34 -7.08 4.63
C ILE A 226 12.35 -7.82 3.73
N GLY A 227 12.13 -9.10 3.45
CA GLY A 227 12.96 -9.92 2.58
C GLY A 227 14.13 -10.61 3.26
N ASP A 228 14.02 -10.89 4.57
CA ASP A 228 15.10 -11.48 5.37
C ASP A 228 14.95 -13.00 5.58
N CYS A 229 14.19 -13.67 4.70
CA CYS A 229 13.98 -15.11 4.73
C CYS A 229 15.26 -15.94 4.79
N LYS A 230 16.39 -15.46 4.24
CA LYS A 230 17.70 -16.11 4.38
C LYS A 230 18.14 -16.35 5.83
N ASN A 231 17.62 -15.56 6.76
CA ASN A 231 17.90 -15.65 8.19
C ASN A 231 16.66 -16.07 8.98
N SER A 232 15.47 -15.54 8.64
CA SER A 232 14.26 -15.77 9.41
C SER A 232 13.67 -17.17 9.23
N PHE A 233 14.02 -17.91 8.15
CA PHE A 233 13.46 -19.25 7.87
C PHE A 233 13.60 -20.26 9.01
N VAL A 234 14.60 -20.09 9.89
CA VAL A 234 14.89 -21.02 10.99
C VAL A 234 13.79 -21.04 12.06
N VAL A 235 12.91 -20.03 12.11
CA VAL A 235 11.79 -20.00 13.07
C VAL A 235 10.53 -20.69 12.53
N ALA A 236 10.49 -21.04 11.25
CA ALA A 236 9.37 -21.80 10.69
C ALA A 236 9.51 -23.29 11.05
N LYS A 237 8.38 -23.99 11.28
CA LYS A 237 8.36 -25.46 11.27
C LYS A 237 8.82 -25.97 9.89
N ASP A 238 9.29 -27.22 9.80
CA ASP A 238 9.89 -27.77 8.57
C ASP A 238 8.95 -27.65 7.35
N ASP A 239 7.68 -28.03 7.52
CA ASP A 239 6.65 -27.99 6.48
C ASP A 239 5.78 -26.71 6.50
N ALA A 240 6.12 -25.73 7.34
CA ALA A 240 5.35 -24.50 7.40
C ALA A 240 5.57 -23.62 6.16
N PRO A 241 4.51 -22.98 5.63
CA PRO A 241 4.67 -21.95 4.60
C PRO A 241 5.56 -20.81 5.10
N ILE A 242 6.47 -20.38 4.23
CA ILE A 242 7.25 -19.15 4.39
C ILE A 242 6.85 -18.23 3.25
N VAL A 243 6.19 -17.12 3.55
CA VAL A 243 5.79 -16.12 2.55
C VAL A 243 6.70 -14.91 2.65
N ASP A 244 7.27 -14.51 1.51
CA ASP A 244 8.05 -13.29 1.35
C ASP A 244 7.33 -12.37 0.35
N ILE A 245 7.07 -11.13 0.73
CA ILE A 245 6.45 -10.13 -0.17
C ILE A 245 7.49 -9.34 -0.97
N THR A 246 8.78 -9.61 -0.74
CA THR A 246 9.87 -9.01 -1.48
C THR A 246 10.33 -9.95 -2.59
N TRP A 247 10.49 -9.39 -3.78
CA TRP A 247 10.99 -10.14 -4.94
C TRP A 247 12.43 -9.74 -5.29
N PRO A 248 13.33 -10.71 -5.55
CA PRO A 248 13.14 -12.16 -5.35
C PRO A 248 13.25 -12.55 -3.87
N PRO A 249 12.62 -13.66 -3.42
CA PRO A 249 12.80 -14.17 -2.07
C PRO A 249 14.26 -14.52 -1.79
N SER A 250 14.71 -14.26 -0.56
CA SER A 250 16.12 -14.49 -0.18
C SER A 250 16.44 -15.93 0.24
N HIS A 251 15.46 -16.83 0.26
CA HIS A 251 15.61 -18.23 0.66
C HIS A 251 14.75 -19.17 -0.22
N PRO A 252 15.24 -20.37 -0.61
CA PRO A 252 14.52 -21.27 -1.53
C PRO A 252 13.21 -21.87 -0.97
N ARG A 253 13.05 -21.95 0.36
CA ARG A 253 11.77 -22.35 0.98
C ARG A 253 10.70 -21.25 0.91
N ALA A 254 11.08 -20.01 0.64
CA ALA A 254 10.15 -18.90 0.65
C ALA A 254 9.37 -18.82 -0.66
N ILE A 255 8.06 -18.65 -0.54
CA ILE A 255 7.13 -18.45 -1.65
C ILE A 255 6.91 -16.94 -1.78
N TYR A 256 7.13 -16.41 -2.98
CA TYR A 256 6.76 -15.03 -3.27
C TYR A 256 5.25 -14.89 -3.36
N SER A 257 4.66 -14.00 -2.57
CA SER A 257 3.24 -13.65 -2.67
C SER A 257 3.06 -12.47 -3.63
N SER A 258 2.60 -12.74 -4.85
CA SER A 258 2.22 -11.68 -5.80
C SER A 258 0.89 -11.07 -5.38
N LEU A 259 0.81 -9.74 -5.35
CA LEU A 259 -0.41 -9.03 -4.98
C LEU A 259 -1.45 -9.12 -6.10
N THR A 260 -2.67 -9.55 -5.78
CA THR A 260 -3.86 -9.34 -6.62
C THR A 260 -4.62 -8.12 -6.11
N VAL A 261 -4.95 -7.18 -6.99
CA VAL A 261 -5.65 -5.94 -6.63
C VAL A 261 -7.15 -6.09 -6.91
N CYS A 262 -7.97 -5.86 -5.89
CA CYS A 262 -9.41 -6.05 -5.98
C CYS A 262 -10.15 -5.11 -5.02
N GLY A 263 -10.99 -4.23 -5.57
CA GLY A 263 -11.85 -3.33 -4.80
C GLY A 263 -12.84 -4.08 -3.91
N ASP A 264 -13.35 -5.24 -4.34
CA ASP A 264 -14.29 -6.02 -3.53
C ASP A 264 -13.64 -6.59 -2.26
N ASP A 265 -12.33 -6.87 -2.27
CA ASP A 265 -11.60 -7.26 -1.06
C ASP A 265 -11.42 -6.08 -0.10
N LEU A 266 -11.31 -4.85 -0.60
CA LEU A 266 -11.32 -3.64 0.23
C LEU A 266 -12.70 -3.38 0.84
N GLU A 267 -13.78 -3.55 0.07
CA GLU A 267 -15.15 -3.34 0.56
C GLU A 267 -15.49 -4.27 1.74
N LYS A 268 -15.03 -5.53 1.68
CA LYS A 268 -15.20 -6.51 2.79
C LYS A 268 -14.51 -6.06 4.08
N LEU A 269 -13.49 -5.20 4.03
CA LEU A 269 -12.78 -4.72 5.22
C LEU A 269 -13.51 -3.56 5.91
N ARG A 270 -14.45 -2.90 5.24
CA ARG A 270 -15.11 -1.70 5.75
C ARG A 270 -15.71 -1.89 7.16
N PRO A 271 -16.43 -2.97 7.49
CA PRO A 271 -16.95 -3.16 8.86
C PRO A 271 -15.83 -3.29 9.91
N HIS A 272 -14.68 -3.83 9.55
CA HIS A 272 -13.53 -3.97 10.45
C HIS A 272 -12.81 -2.63 10.68
N LEU A 273 -12.75 -1.79 9.65
CA LEU A 273 -12.22 -0.42 9.72
C LEU A 273 -13.15 0.51 10.51
N GLU A 274 -14.47 0.41 10.28
CA GLU A 274 -15.47 1.23 10.96
C GLU A 274 -15.63 0.86 12.44
N SER A 275 -15.50 -0.43 12.78
CA SER A 275 -15.47 -0.89 14.18
C SER A 275 -14.14 -0.65 14.91
N GLY A 276 -13.10 -0.25 14.17
CA GLY A 276 -11.74 -0.06 14.71
C GLY A 276 -11.01 -1.35 15.07
N LYS A 277 -11.52 -2.53 14.65
CA LYS A 277 -10.80 -3.82 14.76
C LYS A 277 -9.56 -3.86 13.86
N LEU A 278 -9.63 -3.16 12.72
CA LEU A 278 -8.49 -2.89 11.85
C LEU A 278 -8.30 -1.39 11.79
N LYS A 279 -7.06 -0.91 11.95
CA LYS A 279 -6.75 0.52 11.98
C LYS A 279 -5.69 0.87 10.94
N ALA A 280 -5.89 2.00 10.28
CA ALA A 280 -4.86 2.67 9.51
C ALA A 280 -3.71 3.09 10.44
N VAL A 281 -2.48 2.96 9.96
CA VAL A 281 -1.27 3.38 10.70
C VAL A 281 -0.46 4.29 9.80
N ILE A 282 -0.61 5.59 10.00
CA ILE A 282 0.23 6.60 9.35
C ILE A 282 1.50 6.80 10.18
N ASP A 283 2.62 6.94 9.49
CA ASP A 283 3.89 7.27 10.12
C ASP A 283 3.81 8.66 10.80
N PRO A 284 4.32 8.81 12.04
CA PRO A 284 4.22 10.06 12.79
C PRO A 284 4.97 11.25 12.16
N THR A 285 5.80 11.03 11.15
CA THR A 285 6.48 12.09 10.40
C THR A 285 5.63 12.72 9.29
N GLY A 286 4.46 12.13 9.00
CA GLY A 286 3.48 12.62 8.05
C GLY A 286 2.12 12.99 8.69
N PRO A 287 1.10 13.31 7.89
CA PRO A 287 1.15 13.35 6.42
C PRO A 287 2.06 14.47 5.89
N TYR A 288 2.73 14.20 4.77
CA TYR A 288 3.51 15.20 4.05
C TYR A 288 2.61 16.00 3.12
N SER A 289 2.91 17.27 2.88
CA SER A 289 2.20 18.04 1.86
C SER A 289 2.55 17.58 0.44
N PHE A 290 1.68 17.85 -0.54
CA PHE A 290 1.94 17.52 -1.95
C PHE A 290 3.24 18.14 -2.47
N GLY A 291 3.68 19.29 -1.95
CA GLY A 291 4.97 19.90 -2.31
C GLY A 291 6.20 19.17 -1.75
N GLU A 292 6.02 18.26 -0.79
CA GLU A 292 7.09 17.58 -0.06
C GLU A 292 7.34 16.13 -0.54
N VAL A 293 6.84 15.73 -1.71
CA VAL A 293 6.98 14.35 -2.23
C VAL A 293 8.44 13.89 -2.27
N ILE A 294 9.41 14.74 -2.63
CA ILE A 294 10.84 14.38 -2.61
C ILE A 294 11.30 14.04 -1.18
N LYS A 295 10.88 14.81 -0.17
CA LYS A 295 11.21 14.58 1.24
C LYS A 295 10.56 13.30 1.75
N ALA A 296 9.30 13.05 1.39
CA ALA A 296 8.58 11.83 1.74
C ALA A 296 9.24 10.57 1.14
N PHE A 297 9.64 10.60 -0.13
CA PHE A 297 10.44 9.51 -0.73
C PHE A 297 11.79 9.35 -0.03
N GLY A 298 12.48 10.45 0.28
CA GLY A 298 13.74 10.41 1.02
C GLY A 298 13.61 9.73 2.38
N TYR A 299 12.49 9.95 3.08
CA TYR A 299 12.20 9.27 4.35
C TYR A 299 11.84 7.78 4.13
N LEU A 300 10.95 7.48 3.18
CA LEU A 300 10.55 6.11 2.86
C LEU A 300 11.73 5.23 2.48
N GLU A 301 12.66 5.74 1.67
CA GLU A 301 13.85 5.03 1.20
C GLU A 301 14.84 4.70 2.34
N THR A 302 14.71 5.32 3.52
CA THR A 302 15.53 4.93 4.69
C THR A 302 15.10 3.61 5.34
N GLY A 303 13.91 3.10 5.01
CA GLY A 303 13.33 1.92 5.65
C GLY A 303 12.93 2.13 7.12
N ARG A 304 12.94 3.37 7.63
CA ARG A 304 12.71 3.67 9.06
C ARG A 304 11.25 3.91 9.43
N ALA A 305 10.35 3.99 8.45
CA ALA A 305 8.94 4.24 8.68
C ALA A 305 8.32 3.28 9.71
N ARG A 306 7.40 3.81 10.50
CA ARG A 306 6.52 3.13 11.45
C ARG A 306 5.09 3.25 10.92
N GLY A 307 4.67 2.29 10.11
CA GLY A 307 3.44 2.39 9.32
C GLY A 307 3.67 3.00 7.94
N LYS A 308 2.71 3.81 7.47
CA LYS A 308 2.60 4.28 6.09
C LYS A 308 2.99 5.74 5.93
N VAL A 309 3.77 6.03 4.89
CA VAL A 309 4.12 7.40 4.48
C VAL A 309 3.02 7.91 3.55
N VAL A 310 2.34 8.99 3.95
CA VAL A 310 1.16 9.53 3.25
C VAL A 310 1.44 10.94 2.76
N ILE A 311 0.91 11.27 1.58
CA ILE A 311 0.90 12.59 0.96
C ILE A 311 -0.53 13.12 1.00
N SER A 312 -0.74 14.28 1.62
CA SER A 312 -1.99 15.02 1.52
C SER A 312 -1.98 15.86 0.25
N VAL A 313 -3.00 15.69 -0.59
CA VAL A 313 -3.14 16.36 -1.89
C VAL A 313 -4.14 17.50 -1.73
N PRO A 314 -3.74 18.76 -2.01
CA PRO A 314 -4.64 19.89 -1.86
C PRO A 314 -5.84 19.73 -2.79
N SER A 315 -7.03 20.13 -2.31
CA SER A 315 -8.19 20.22 -3.19
C SER A 315 -7.93 21.30 -4.24
N ALA A 316 -7.95 20.93 -5.52
CA ALA A 316 -7.93 21.91 -6.61
C ALA A 316 -9.07 22.92 -6.39
N GLY A 317 -8.77 24.21 -6.52
CA GLY A 317 -9.72 25.28 -6.22
C GLY A 317 -11.04 25.15 -6.98
N LYS A 318 -12.14 25.64 -6.39
CA LYS A 318 -13.53 25.54 -6.91
C LYS A 318 -13.72 25.91 -8.40
N ASN A 319 -12.80 26.67 -9.00
CA ASN A 319 -12.86 27.07 -10.40
C ASN A 319 -12.48 25.95 -11.39
N MET A 320 -11.72 24.93 -10.97
CA MET A 320 -11.39 23.78 -11.85
C MET A 320 -12.54 22.77 -11.95
N GLN A 321 -13.27 22.53 -10.86
CA GLN A 321 -14.39 21.57 -10.81
C GLN A 321 -15.61 21.96 -11.69
N ARG A 322 -15.71 23.23 -12.12
CA ARG A 322 -16.82 23.71 -12.97
C ARG A 322 -16.58 23.49 -14.47
N ASN A 323 -15.35 23.17 -14.86
CA ASN A 323 -14.92 23.04 -16.25
C ASN A 323 -14.50 21.60 -16.63
N ILE A 324 -14.78 20.64 -15.75
CA ILE A 324 -14.58 19.19 -15.92
C ILE A 324 -15.97 18.56 -15.95
#